data_AF-A0A945SR64-F1
#
_entry.id   AF-A0A945SR64-F1
#
_cell.length_a   1.000
_cell.length_b   1.000
_cell.length_c   1.000
_cell.angle_alpha   90.00
_cell.angle_beta   90.00
_cell.angle_gamma   90.00
#
_symmetry.space_group_name_H-M   'P 1'
#
loop_
_entity.id
_entity.type
_entity.pdbx_description
1 polymer ?
#
loop_
_entity_poly.entity_id
_entity_poly.type
_entity_poly.pdbx_seq_one_letter_code
_entity_poly.pdbx_strand_id
1 'polypeptide(L)' 'MIMKYLVLAAIVAAVWYGFKAISRRNKAKTAEDQRKKTDSVEDMTACTTCGTFVTPEQGDCGKSGCPY' A
#
# COMPACT_ATOMS: atom_id res chain seq x y z
N MET A 1 -35.68 34.14 2.77
CA MET A 1 -35.10 33.15 3.72
C MET A 1 -34.79 31.80 3.07
N ILE A 2 -35.67 31.22 2.23
CA ILE A 2 -35.47 29.91 1.57
C ILE A 2 -34.23 29.84 0.65
N MET A 3 -33.91 30.93 -0.06
CA MET A 3 -32.84 30.92 -1.07
C MET A 3 -31.44 30.70 -0.48
N LYS A 4 -31.18 31.20 0.75
CA LYS A 4 -29.88 30.97 1.41
C LYS A 4 -29.65 29.47 1.66
N TYR A 5 -30.71 28.74 2.01
CA TYR A 5 -30.63 27.32 2.35
C TYR A 5 -30.44 26.46 1.12
N LEU A 6 -31.05 26.82 -0.01
CA LEU A 6 -30.82 26.13 -1.28
C LEU A 6 -29.37 26.25 -1.75
N VAL A 7 -28.78 27.45 -1.64
CA VAL A 7 -27.37 27.66 -1.99
C VAL A 7 -26.45 26.85 -1.07
N LEU A 8 -26.71 26.84 0.24
CA LEU A 8 -25.96 26.05 1.20
C LEU A 8 -26.04 24.54 0.90
N ALA A 9 -27.24 24.02 0.65
CA ALA A 9 -27.46 22.62 0.32
C ALA A 9 -26.77 22.23 -1.00
N ALA A 10 -26.80 23.10 -2.01
CA ALA A 10 -26.13 22.88 -3.29
C ALA A 10 -24.60 22.80 -3.14
N ILE A 11 -23.99 23.66 -2.32
CA ILE A 11 -22.54 23.64 -2.06
C ILE A 11 -22.15 22.35 -1.34
N VAL A 12 -22.90 21.95 -0.30
CA VAL A 12 -22.64 20.71 0.43
C VAL A 12 -22.76 19.50 -0.50
N ALA A 13 -23.80 19.46 -1.35
CA ALA A 13 -23.98 18.40 -2.33
C ALA A 13 -22.83 18.36 -3.34
N ALA A 14 -22.37 19.52 -3.84
CA ALA A 14 -21.26 19.61 -4.79
C ALA A 14 -19.94 19.11 -4.18
N VAL A 15 -19.62 19.50 -2.94
CA VAL A 15 -18.41 19.02 -2.24
C VAL A 15 -18.49 17.53 -1.97
N TRP A 16 -19.65 17.03 -1.52
CA TRP A 16 -19.88 15.60 -1.27
C TRP A 16 -19.72 14.78 -2.55
N TYR A 17 -20.33 15.21 -3.66
CA TYR A 17 -20.24 14.52 -4.94
C TYR A 17 -18.85 14.61 -5.55
N GLY A 18 -18.20 15.77 -5.47
CA GLY A 18 -16.84 15.99 -5.96
C GLY A 18 -15.83 15.11 -5.23
N PHE A 19 -15.86 15.11 -3.89
CA PHE A 19 -14.96 14.30 -3.08
C PHE A 19 -15.22 12.79 -3.23
N LYS A 20 -16.50 12.36 -3.29
CA LYS A 20 -16.85 10.94 -3.48
C LYS A 20 -16.42 10.41 -4.85
N ALA A 21 -16.48 11.24 -5.89
CA ALA A 21 -15.99 10.89 -7.22
C ALA A 21 -14.45 10.80 -7.26
N ILE A 22 -13.75 11.71 -6.56
CA ILE A 22 -12.28 11.69 -6.44
C ILE A 22 -11.79 10.49 -5.62
N SER A 23 -12.51 10.11 -4.56
CA SER A 23 -12.17 8.94 -3.72
C SER A 23 -12.13 7.63 -4.53
N ARG A 24 -13.04 7.45 -5.49
CA ARG A 24 -13.00 6.28 -6.40
C ARG A 24 -11.78 6.27 -7.32
N ARG A 25 -11.27 7.43 -7.74
CA ARG A 25 -10.04 7.52 -8.55
C ARG A 25 -8.77 7.27 -7.72
N ASN A 26 -8.76 7.64 -6.43
CA ASN A 26 -7.64 7.32 -5.55
C ASN A 26 -7.51 5.82 -5.27
N LYS A 27 -8.62 5.07 -5.21
CA LYS A 27 -8.56 3.62 -4.97
C LYS A 27 -7.85 2.84 -6.08
N ALA A 28 -7.95 3.29 -7.32
CA ALA A 28 -7.23 2.66 -8.45
C ALA A 28 -5.71 2.81 -8.31
N LYS A 29 -5.24 3.98 -7.84
CA LYS A 29 -3.81 4.21 -7.62
C LYS A 29 -3.31 3.52 -6.35
N THR A 30 -4.07 3.53 -5.27
CA THR A 30 -3.67 2.85 -4.02
C THR A 30 -3.62 1.33 -4.18
N ALA A 31 -4.52 0.72 -4.97
CA ALA A 31 -4.49 -0.73 -5.20
C ALA A 31 -3.27 -1.17 -6.04
N GLU A 32 -2.82 -0.35 -6.99
CA GLU A 32 -1.64 -0.62 -7.81
C GLU A 32 -0.35 -0.41 -7.02
N ASP A 33 -0.27 0.65 -6.20
CA ASP A 33 0.87 0.95 -5.33
C ASP A 33 1.03 -0.12 -4.22
N GLN A 34 -0.07 -0.58 -3.63
CA GLN A 34 -0.07 -1.66 -2.63
C GLN A 34 0.36 -3.01 -3.23
N ARG A 35 -0.06 -3.32 -4.46
CA ARG A 35 0.40 -4.53 -5.17
C ARG A 35 1.89 -4.46 -5.49
N LYS A 36 2.36 -3.32 -6.01
CA LYS A 36 3.78 -3.14 -6.32
C LYS A 36 4.66 -3.19 -5.07
N LYS A 37 4.19 -2.63 -3.95
CA LYS A 37 4.90 -2.69 -2.68
C LYS A 37 5.00 -4.11 -2.12
N THR A 38 3.96 -4.93 -2.28
CA THR A 38 3.97 -6.33 -1.83
C THR A 38 4.94 -7.19 -2.65
N ASP A 39 5.04 -6.94 -3.96
CA ASP A 39 5.96 -7.64 -4.87
C ASP A 39 7.44 -7.30 -4.60
N SER A 40 7.71 -6.08 -4.13
CA SER A 40 9.07 -5.62 -3.77
C SER A 40 9.50 -5.94 -2.32
N VAL A 41 8.67 -6.61 -1.53
CA VAL A 41 9.04 -7.06 -0.18
C VAL A 41 9.53 -8.50 -0.29
N GLU A 42 10.83 -8.65 -0.38
CA GLU A 42 11.47 -9.96 -0.38
C GLU A 42 11.30 -10.57 1.02
N ASP A 43 10.60 -11.71 1.11
CA ASP A 43 10.38 -12.42 2.36
C ASP A 43 11.73 -12.95 2.88
N MET A 44 12.23 -12.35 3.96
CA MET A 44 13.41 -12.84 4.66
C MET A 44 13.04 -14.12 5.41
N THR A 45 13.76 -15.20 5.13
CA THR A 45 13.55 -16.50 5.78
C THR A 45 14.70 -16.82 6.72
N ALA A 46 14.41 -17.53 7.80
CA ALA A 46 15.44 -17.99 8.72
C ALA A 46 16.20 -19.18 8.09
N CYS A 47 17.52 -19.08 8.04
CA CYS A 47 18.38 -20.19 7.63
C CYS A 47 18.20 -21.36 8.60
N THR A 48 17.89 -22.55 8.08
CA THR A 48 17.67 -23.77 8.88
C THR A 48 18.92 -24.26 9.61
N THR A 49 20.10 -23.81 9.20
CA THR A 49 21.38 -24.25 9.76
C THR A 49 21.88 -23.34 10.87
N CYS A 50 21.72 -22.01 10.73
CA CYS A 50 22.28 -21.05 11.67
C CYS A 50 21.27 -20.08 12.30
N GLY A 51 20.00 -20.09 11.87
CA GLY A 51 18.93 -19.24 12.39
C GLY A 51 19.00 -17.77 11.98
N THR A 52 19.98 -17.37 11.16
CA THR A 52 20.10 -16.01 10.64
C THR A 52 19.02 -15.75 9.59
N PHE A 53 18.42 -14.55 9.59
CA PHE A 53 17.46 -14.14 8.57
C PHE A 53 18.19 -13.68 7.31
N VAL A 54 17.88 -14.32 6.20
CA VAL A 54 18.53 -14.16 4.89
C VAL A 54 17.48 -14.04 3.80
N THR A 55 17.82 -13.39 2.68
CA THR A 55 16.95 -13.46 1.49
C THR A 55 17.20 -14.77 0.74
N PRO A 56 16.15 -15.44 0.23
CA PRO A 56 16.27 -16.77 -0.35
C PRO A 56 17.06 -16.81 -1.67
N GLU A 57 17.21 -15.66 -2.35
CA GLU A 57 17.92 -15.57 -3.64
C GLU A 57 19.45 -15.45 -3.52
N GLN A 58 19.96 -15.03 -2.36
CA GLN A 58 21.41 -15.05 -2.10
C GLN A 58 21.82 -16.44 -1.64
N GLY A 59 22.44 -17.20 -2.55
CA GLY A 59 22.88 -18.57 -2.34
C GLY A 59 23.93 -18.78 -1.25
N ASP A 60 24.54 -17.71 -0.73
CA ASP A 60 25.47 -17.75 0.40
C ASP A 60 24.92 -16.97 1.61
N CYS A 61 24.74 -17.62 2.75
CA CYS A 61 24.28 -17.05 4.02
C CYS A 61 25.32 -16.07 4.64
N GLY A 62 26.43 -15.77 3.95
CA GLY A 62 27.44 -14.76 4.29
C GLY A 62 28.19 -14.98 5.62
N LYS A 63 27.86 -16.04 6.36
CA LYS A 63 28.36 -16.33 7.70
C LYS A 63 29.40 -17.44 7.63
N SER A 64 30.58 -17.21 8.22
CA SER A 64 31.65 -18.20 8.31
C SER A 64 31.18 -19.44 9.09
N GLY A 65 30.99 -20.55 8.36
CA GLY A 65 30.55 -21.85 8.92
C GLY A 65 29.14 -22.30 8.52
N CYS A 66 28.45 -21.60 7.62
CA CYS A 66 27.21 -22.07 7.01
C CYS A 66 27.50 -22.73 5.65
N PRO A 67 27.09 -23.99 5.39
CA PRO A 67 27.42 -24.73 4.16
C PRO A 67 26.56 -24.38 2.93
N TYR A 68 25.69 -23.38 3.05
CA TYR A 68 25.04 -22.58 2.02
C TYR A 68 24.76 -21.24 2.70
#